data_AF-A0A1G6TVN9-F1
#
_entry.id   AF-A0A1G6TVN9-F1
#
_cell.length_a   1.000
_cell.length_b   1.000
_cell.length_c   1.000
_cell.angle_alpha   90.00
_cell.angle_beta   90.00
_cell.angle_gamma   90.00
#
_symmetry.space_group_name_H-M   'P 1'
#
loop_
_entity.id
_entity.type
_entity.pdbx_description
1 polymer ?
#
loop_
_entity_poly.entity_id
_entity_poly.type
_entity_poly.pdbx_seq_one_letter_code
_entity_poly.pdbx_strand_id
1 'polypeptide(L)'
;MVMLASQIQAPNSLQPIGPVYRRPRTVFIVLFCALATGCAHQGPVSQPLKPHVHKALQKHGIALKRSGYRYGPGYYHHVRHFHANRPWRPTTGEASEEAPPNKSTTGAEVVVNKSAIKGLVPVYFATNRVVTGGSGLELSQISYGRAASNTFGYVTVSIPVIHKMGEVEVPGTNWLGIKEAEQDGKHFRIQKLNRLSREEFAAAIANPADSLMLFIHGYNVAFNDAAFKAAQIAFDANYKGRVMMYSWPSKGGWKDYDYDRESALFAPDGLFDLLQLIKKEGKVSRIIVIAHSLGSEVVLGALQQAALSQTTLGITELIFAAPDVDRDVYLQRANQIKAAAGAVTLYASSTDLALLTSMKKAQSKSRMGFVTRSGPTVVPGIETIDVSAVGSEMFALNHSTYSTSRAVLDDIGRIISSSAHLKPPQRTPTLRSMPDETDTTYWMYPY
;
A
#
# COMPACT_ATOMS: atom_id res chain seq x y z
N MET A 1 -68.45 -31.87 -16.40
CA MET A 1 -69.20 -30.77 -17.04
C MET A 1 -68.15 -29.90 -17.74
N VAL A 2 -67.90 -29.86 -19.04
CA VAL A 2 -68.51 -30.40 -20.29
C VAL A 2 -67.38 -30.34 -21.36
N MET A 3 -67.20 -31.42 -22.16
CA MET A 3 -66.61 -31.52 -23.54
C MET A 3 -65.07 -31.28 -23.70
N LEU A 4 -64.29 -31.89 -24.62
CA LEU A 4 -64.41 -32.95 -25.66
C LEU A 4 -62.98 -33.28 -26.20
N ALA A 5 -62.83 -34.50 -26.74
CA ALA A 5 -62.01 -34.90 -27.91
C ALA A 5 -60.46 -35.06 -27.84
N SER A 6 -60.02 -36.27 -27.49
CA SER A 6 -59.39 -37.32 -28.34
C SER A 6 -58.41 -37.00 -29.50
N GLN A 7 -57.22 -37.65 -29.43
CA GLN A 7 -56.56 -38.54 -30.45
C GLN A 7 -56.05 -37.92 -31.80
N ILE A 8 -54.99 -38.33 -32.52
CA ILE A 8 -53.94 -39.39 -32.50
C ILE A 8 -52.94 -39.12 -33.67
N GLN A 9 -51.72 -39.70 -33.61
CA GLN A 9 -50.77 -40.13 -34.69
C GLN A 9 -49.68 -39.22 -35.33
N ALA A 10 -48.46 -39.81 -35.37
CA ALA A 10 -47.23 -39.52 -36.16
C ALA A 10 -47.29 -40.21 -37.57
N PRO A 11 -46.27 -40.30 -38.49
CA PRO A 11 -44.80 -40.25 -38.34
C PRO A 11 -43.90 -39.70 -39.52
N ASN A 12 -42.56 -39.71 -39.29
CA ASN A 12 -41.35 -39.86 -40.15
C ASN A 12 -41.32 -39.61 -41.70
N SER A 13 -40.27 -38.92 -42.19
CA SER A 13 -39.35 -39.42 -43.26
C SER A 13 -38.15 -38.48 -43.60
N LEU A 14 -36.94 -39.07 -43.55
CA LEU A 14 -35.72 -39.04 -44.42
C LEU A 14 -35.15 -37.74 -45.09
N GLN A 15 -33.80 -37.61 -45.03
CA GLN A 15 -32.90 -36.61 -45.69
C GLN A 15 -32.60 -36.91 -47.18
N PRO A 16 -31.91 -36.04 -47.98
CA PRO A 16 -30.41 -35.98 -48.04
C PRO A 16 -29.68 -34.64 -48.45
N ILE A 17 -28.42 -34.48 -47.97
CA ILE A 17 -27.13 -33.98 -48.57
C ILE A 17 -26.99 -32.55 -49.21
N GLY A 18 -25.96 -31.78 -48.75
CA GLY A 18 -25.23 -30.76 -49.56
C GLY A 18 -24.40 -29.71 -48.77
N PRO A 19 -23.17 -29.30 -49.19
CA PRO A 19 -22.10 -28.80 -48.29
C PRO A 19 -21.89 -27.27 -48.29
N VAL A 20 -21.32 -26.69 -47.22
CA VAL A 20 -20.80 -25.30 -47.24
C VAL A 20 -19.46 -25.14 -46.50
N TYR A 21 -18.52 -24.58 -47.25
CA TYR A 21 -17.14 -24.21 -46.92
C TYR A 21 -17.01 -23.13 -45.84
N ARG A 22 -15.96 -23.21 -45.03
CA ARG A 22 -15.48 -22.16 -44.10
C ARG A 22 -14.61 -21.12 -44.82
N ARG A 23 -14.79 -19.84 -44.50
CA ARG A 23 -13.77 -18.77 -44.60
C ARG A 23 -13.90 -17.78 -43.42
N PRO A 24 -12.81 -17.07 -43.05
CA PRO A 24 -12.60 -16.52 -41.70
C PRO A 24 -13.06 -15.07 -41.53
N ARG A 25 -13.41 -14.70 -40.29
CA ARG A 25 -13.69 -13.32 -39.86
C ARG A 25 -12.39 -12.61 -39.48
N THR A 26 -12.08 -11.54 -40.20
CA THR A 26 -11.26 -10.42 -39.73
C THR A 26 -12.18 -9.20 -39.69
N VAL A 27 -12.34 -8.55 -38.55
CA VAL A 27 -13.04 -7.26 -38.44
C VAL A 27 -12.22 -6.33 -37.57
N PHE A 28 -11.74 -5.27 -38.22
CA PHE A 28 -11.25 -4.01 -37.66
C PHE A 28 -12.36 -3.29 -36.88
N ILE A 29 -12.03 -2.69 -35.74
CA ILE A 29 -12.89 -1.69 -35.09
C ILE A 29 -12.26 -0.31 -35.31
N VAL A 30 -13.01 0.55 -35.99
CA VAL A 30 -12.73 1.96 -36.28
C VAL A 30 -13.31 2.83 -35.16
N LEU A 31 -12.51 3.81 -34.73
CA LEU A 31 -12.83 4.84 -33.75
C LEU A 31 -13.64 5.97 -34.43
N PHE A 32 -14.79 6.36 -33.89
CA PHE A 32 -15.54 7.55 -34.34
C PHE A 32 -15.40 8.70 -33.32
N CYS A 33 -14.80 9.81 -33.76
CA CYS A 33 -14.93 11.13 -33.15
C CYS A 33 -16.04 11.89 -33.89
N ALA A 34 -16.89 12.62 -33.16
CA ALA A 34 -17.79 13.61 -33.73
C ALA A 34 -17.64 14.95 -32.98
N LEU A 35 -17.20 15.96 -33.73
CA LEU A 35 -17.32 17.39 -33.44
C LEU A 35 -18.62 17.90 -34.08
N ALA A 36 -19.29 18.86 -33.44
CA ALA A 36 -20.31 19.69 -34.09
C ALA A 36 -20.21 21.15 -33.59
N THR A 37 -20.29 22.08 -34.54
CA THR A 37 -20.22 23.54 -34.42
C THR A 37 -21.36 24.21 -35.20
N GLY A 38 -21.87 25.36 -34.72
CA GLY A 38 -22.64 26.40 -35.44
C GLY A 38 -24.16 26.42 -35.14
N CYS A 39 -24.89 27.53 -34.91
CA CYS A 39 -24.84 28.96 -35.32
C CYS A 39 -25.60 29.84 -34.27
N ALA A 40 -25.14 31.03 -33.82
CA ALA A 40 -25.21 32.42 -34.36
C ALA A 40 -26.54 33.21 -34.19
N HIS A 41 -26.53 34.32 -33.42
CA HIS A 41 -27.34 35.54 -33.64
C HIS A 41 -26.75 36.82 -32.99
N GLN A 42 -27.17 37.97 -33.52
CA GLN A 42 -26.46 39.25 -33.76
C GLN A 42 -26.45 40.31 -32.61
N GLY A 43 -25.57 41.32 -32.73
CA GLY A 43 -25.33 42.46 -31.80
C GLY A 43 -26.30 43.65 -31.88
N PRO A 44 -25.94 44.87 -31.38
CA PRO A 44 -25.13 45.79 -32.20
C PRO A 44 -24.09 46.69 -31.46
N VAL A 45 -23.45 47.51 -32.30
CA VAL A 45 -22.18 48.26 -32.27
C VAL A 45 -22.28 49.66 -31.64
N SER A 46 -21.19 50.16 -31.04
CA SER A 46 -20.67 51.53 -31.27
C SER A 46 -19.20 51.73 -30.83
N GLN A 47 -18.43 52.40 -31.69
CA GLN A 47 -17.07 52.99 -31.59
C GLN A 47 -17.13 54.30 -32.43
N PRO A 48 -16.11 55.20 -32.55
CA PRO A 48 -14.69 55.14 -32.12
C PRO A 48 -14.13 56.48 -31.54
N LEU A 49 -12.85 56.52 -31.13
CA LEU A 49 -11.83 57.48 -31.63
C LEU A 49 -10.40 57.16 -31.08
N LYS A 50 -9.39 57.22 -31.97
CA LYS A 50 -7.91 57.18 -31.78
C LYS A 50 -7.34 58.58 -32.17
N PRO A 51 -6.00 58.88 -32.31
CA PRO A 51 -4.72 58.17 -32.05
C PRO A 51 -3.61 59.05 -31.36
N HIS A 52 -2.48 58.57 -30.82
CA HIS A 52 -1.10 58.34 -31.35
C HIS A 52 -0.13 58.60 -30.14
N VAL A 53 1.04 57.98 -29.89
CA VAL A 53 2.34 58.01 -30.61
C VAL A 53 3.30 56.95 -29.99
N HIS A 54 4.20 56.42 -30.83
CA HIS A 54 5.33 55.50 -30.58
C HIS A 54 6.39 55.92 -29.53
N LYS A 55 7.03 54.93 -28.87
CA LYS A 55 8.51 54.82 -28.83
C LYS A 55 9.04 53.43 -28.35
N ALA A 56 9.84 52.83 -29.26
CA ALA A 56 11.08 52.05 -29.13
C ALA A 56 11.26 50.88 -28.12
N LEU A 57 11.79 49.78 -28.68
CA LEU A 57 12.40 48.61 -28.03
C LEU A 57 13.63 48.94 -27.18
N GLN A 58 13.80 48.22 -26.07
CA GLN A 58 15.12 47.86 -25.54
C GLN A 58 15.23 46.36 -25.32
N LYS A 59 16.15 45.74 -26.08
CA LYS A 59 16.72 44.41 -25.82
C LYS A 59 17.63 44.51 -24.60
N HIS A 60 17.48 43.62 -23.63
CA HIS A 60 18.53 43.31 -22.66
C HIS A 60 18.93 41.85 -22.86
N GLY A 61 20.13 41.65 -23.40
CA GLY A 61 20.79 40.36 -23.50
C GLY A 61 21.41 40.01 -22.15
N ILE A 62 21.06 38.85 -21.61
CA ILE A 62 21.72 38.28 -20.44
C ILE A 62 22.66 37.19 -20.93
N ALA A 63 23.92 37.32 -20.50
CA ALA A 63 25.05 36.49 -20.87
C ALA A 63 24.86 35.02 -20.45
N LEU A 64 25.06 34.12 -21.42
CA LEU A 64 25.33 32.70 -21.16
C LEU A 64 26.70 32.56 -20.48
N LYS A 65 26.72 32.01 -19.25
CA LYS A 65 27.86 31.23 -18.77
C LYS A 65 27.51 29.75 -18.87
N ARG A 66 28.19 29.08 -19.80
CA ARG A 66 28.21 27.63 -19.98
C ARG A 66 28.98 26.99 -18.81
N SER A 67 28.36 26.06 -18.08
CA SER A 67 29.09 24.96 -17.43
C SER A 67 28.41 23.66 -17.83
N GLY A 68 28.88 23.05 -18.92
CA GLY A 68 28.48 21.71 -19.30
C GLY A 68 29.30 20.70 -18.52
N TYR A 69 28.64 19.83 -17.75
CA TYR A 69 29.23 18.57 -17.32
C TYR A 69 28.74 17.47 -18.25
N ARG A 70 29.63 17.06 -19.17
CA ARG A 70 29.51 15.81 -19.94
C ARG A 70 30.08 14.69 -19.07
N TYR A 71 29.28 13.67 -18.76
CA TYR A 71 29.82 12.38 -18.32
C TYR A 71 30.31 11.61 -19.56
N GLY A 72 31.62 11.36 -19.60
CA GLY A 72 32.25 10.43 -20.55
C GLY A 72 32.25 9.00 -20.00
N PRO A 73 32.36 7.97 -20.86
CA PRO A 73 32.31 6.57 -20.45
C PRO A 73 33.70 5.97 -20.18
N GLY A 74 33.75 4.99 -19.28
CA GLY A 74 34.77 3.94 -19.27
C GLY A 74 35.85 4.04 -18.20
N TYR A 75 35.72 3.24 -17.16
CA TYR A 75 36.87 2.61 -16.49
C TYR A 75 36.51 1.17 -16.10
N TYR A 76 37.17 0.22 -16.74
CA TYR A 76 37.33 -1.15 -16.29
C TYR A 76 38.22 -1.15 -15.04
N HIS A 77 37.83 -1.86 -13.99
CA HIS A 77 38.80 -2.34 -13.00
C HIS A 77 38.62 -3.81 -12.66
N HIS A 78 39.74 -4.49 -12.87
CA HIS A 78 40.20 -5.75 -12.31
C HIS A 78 39.49 -6.27 -11.06
N VAL A 79 39.04 -7.50 -11.19
CA VAL A 79 38.68 -8.43 -10.11
C VAL A 79 39.89 -8.66 -9.20
N ARG A 80 39.72 -8.42 -7.90
CA ARG A 80 40.54 -9.04 -6.85
C ARG A 80 39.64 -9.75 -5.85
N HIS A 81 39.80 -11.06 -5.80
CA HIS A 81 39.20 -11.96 -4.83
C HIS A 81 39.73 -11.65 -3.42
N PHE A 82 38.84 -11.51 -2.45
CA PHE A 82 39.16 -11.69 -1.04
C PHE A 82 38.27 -12.80 -0.46
N HIS A 83 38.91 -13.95 -0.20
CA HIS A 83 38.40 -14.98 0.68
C HIS A 83 38.68 -14.58 2.13
N ALA A 84 37.66 -14.62 2.99
CA ALA A 84 37.86 -14.68 4.43
C ALA A 84 36.79 -15.59 5.05
N ASN A 85 37.16 -16.86 5.23
CA ASN A 85 36.48 -17.81 6.10
C ASN A 85 36.72 -17.42 7.57
N ARG A 86 35.66 -17.27 8.36
CA ARG A 86 35.70 -17.62 9.79
C ARG A 86 34.36 -18.24 10.23
N PRO A 87 34.39 -19.41 10.91
CA PRO A 87 33.18 -20.11 11.33
C PRO A 87 32.63 -19.56 12.65
N TRP A 88 31.31 -19.44 12.73
CA TRP A 88 30.57 -19.14 13.94
C TRP A 88 30.37 -20.42 14.77
N ARG A 89 30.73 -20.39 16.06
CA ARG A 89 30.48 -21.44 17.05
C ARG A 89 29.23 -21.09 17.87
N PRO A 90 28.32 -22.03 18.15
CA PRO A 90 27.20 -21.78 19.06
C PRO A 90 27.64 -21.95 20.51
N THR A 91 27.37 -20.96 21.35
CA THR A 91 27.39 -21.09 22.81
C THR A 91 26.01 -21.49 23.29
N THR A 92 25.91 -22.70 23.82
CA THR A 92 24.78 -23.22 24.61
C THR A 92 24.69 -22.46 25.92
N GLY A 93 23.56 -21.82 26.18
CA GLY A 93 23.18 -21.29 27.48
C GLY A 93 21.68 -21.51 27.66
N GLU A 94 21.34 -22.44 28.54
CA GLU A 94 19.98 -22.75 28.97
C GLU A 94 19.31 -21.50 29.54
N ALA A 95 18.09 -21.20 29.07
CA ALA A 95 17.17 -20.29 29.73
C ALA A 95 15.76 -20.89 29.67
N SER A 96 15.40 -21.46 30.82
CA SER A 96 14.07 -21.78 31.35
C SER A 96 12.85 -21.26 30.58
N GLU A 97 12.04 -22.22 30.15
CA GLU A 97 10.71 -22.10 29.57
C GLU A 97 9.67 -22.05 30.71
N GLU A 98 9.09 -20.87 30.99
CA GLU A 98 7.87 -20.75 31.81
C GLU A 98 6.78 -20.06 30.99
N ALA A 99 5.78 -20.85 30.61
CA ALA A 99 4.58 -20.40 29.91
C ALA A 99 3.54 -19.82 30.90
N PRO A 100 2.75 -18.80 30.53
CA PRO A 100 1.67 -18.29 31.37
C PRO A 100 0.43 -19.21 31.37
N PRO A 101 -0.44 -19.13 32.39
CA PRO A 101 -1.40 -20.20 32.71
C PRO A 101 -2.64 -20.21 31.80
N ASN A 102 -3.08 -21.43 31.54
CA ASN A 102 -4.20 -21.84 30.71
C ASN A 102 -5.56 -21.34 31.24
N LYS A 103 -6.38 -20.68 30.41
CA LYS A 103 -7.82 -20.51 30.63
C LYS A 103 -8.58 -21.29 29.56
N SER A 104 -9.37 -22.24 30.06
CA SER A 104 -10.35 -23.09 29.38
C SER A 104 -11.16 -22.36 28.29
N THR A 105 -11.19 -22.95 27.08
CA THR A 105 -12.19 -22.64 26.05
C THR A 105 -12.67 -23.94 25.41
N THR A 106 -13.94 -24.29 25.64
CA THR A 106 -14.70 -25.18 24.75
C THR A 106 -15.08 -24.38 23.50
N GLY A 107 -14.37 -24.64 22.42
CA GLY A 107 -14.63 -24.18 21.06
C GLY A 107 -13.69 -24.95 20.14
N ALA A 108 -14.20 -25.54 19.06
CA ALA A 108 -13.46 -26.46 18.20
C ALA A 108 -12.03 -25.97 17.93
N GLU A 109 -11.06 -26.73 18.43
CA GLU A 109 -9.65 -26.38 18.35
C GLU A 109 -9.22 -26.50 16.89
N VAL A 110 -8.89 -25.36 16.26
CA VAL A 110 -8.25 -25.36 14.95
C VAL A 110 -6.94 -26.12 15.10
N VAL A 111 -6.86 -27.31 14.50
CA VAL A 111 -5.66 -28.16 14.52
C VAL A 111 -4.59 -27.48 13.66
N VAL A 112 -3.88 -26.53 14.25
CA VAL A 112 -2.72 -25.91 13.61
C VAL A 112 -1.61 -26.95 13.58
N ASN A 113 -1.17 -27.34 12.39
CA ASN A 113 0.00 -28.20 12.26
C ASN A 113 1.26 -27.39 12.62
N LYS A 114 1.63 -27.39 13.90
CA LYS A 114 2.78 -26.63 14.43
C LYS A 114 4.10 -26.95 13.70
N SER A 115 4.25 -28.15 13.15
CA SER A 115 5.45 -28.53 12.38
C SER A 115 5.53 -27.85 11.00
N ALA A 116 4.42 -27.29 10.51
CA ALA A 116 4.31 -26.69 9.19
C ALA A 116 4.35 -25.15 9.20
N ILE A 117 4.39 -24.48 10.35
CA ILE A 117 4.36 -23.01 10.41
C ILE A 117 5.59 -22.44 11.15
N LYS A 118 6.13 -21.30 10.69
CA LYS A 118 7.20 -20.57 11.41
C LYS A 118 6.67 -19.78 12.60
N GLY A 119 5.41 -19.37 12.55
CA GLY A 119 4.84 -18.52 13.59
C GLY A 119 3.37 -18.20 13.36
N LEU A 120 2.77 -17.67 14.42
CA LEU A 120 1.42 -17.09 14.42
C LEU A 120 1.55 -15.62 14.79
N VAL A 121 0.97 -14.74 13.96
CA VAL A 121 0.97 -13.31 14.20
C VAL A 121 -0.48 -12.85 14.42
N PRO A 122 -0.84 -12.43 15.65
CA PRO A 122 -2.12 -11.76 15.89
C PRO A 122 -2.07 -10.35 15.32
N VAL A 123 -3.06 -10.00 14.49
CA VAL A 123 -3.23 -8.69 13.89
C VAL A 123 -4.59 -8.15 14.30
N TYR A 124 -4.60 -7.09 15.11
CA TYR A 124 -5.83 -6.35 15.39
C TYR A 124 -6.29 -5.60 14.13
N PHE A 125 -7.58 -5.45 13.93
CA PHE A 125 -8.08 -4.68 12.79
C PHE A 125 -9.19 -3.72 13.19
N ALA A 126 -9.21 -2.60 12.49
CA ALA A 126 -10.40 -1.79 12.28
C ALA A 126 -10.67 -1.71 10.79
N THR A 127 -11.94 -1.81 10.41
CA THR A 127 -12.37 -1.81 9.00
C THR A 127 -13.68 -1.05 8.86
N ASN A 128 -13.74 -0.13 7.91
CA ASN A 128 -14.98 0.51 7.44
C ASN A 128 -15.50 -0.18 6.17
N ARG A 129 -15.15 -1.46 5.98
CA ARG A 129 -15.84 -2.37 5.06
C ARG A 129 -17.18 -2.80 5.66
N VAL A 130 -18.16 -3.10 4.82
CA VAL A 130 -19.41 -3.74 5.26
C VAL A 130 -19.09 -5.15 5.74
N VAL A 131 -19.40 -5.40 7.02
CA VAL A 131 -19.28 -6.68 7.71
C VAL A 131 -20.67 -7.18 8.10
N THR A 132 -21.03 -8.40 7.70
CA THR A 132 -22.38 -8.97 7.91
C THR A 132 -22.42 -10.07 8.97
N GLY A 133 -21.27 -10.50 9.50
CA GLY A 133 -21.15 -11.59 10.46
C GLY A 133 -21.22 -11.19 11.95
N GLY A 134 -21.30 -12.22 12.80
CA GLY A 134 -21.32 -12.13 14.26
C GLY A 134 -19.93 -12.06 14.89
N SER A 135 -19.73 -12.73 16.04
CA SER A 135 -18.46 -12.74 16.79
C SER A 135 -17.37 -13.57 16.10
N GLY A 136 -17.71 -14.77 15.61
CA GLY A 136 -16.87 -15.55 14.69
C GLY A 136 -17.14 -15.11 13.27
N LEU A 137 -16.11 -14.60 12.59
CA LEU A 137 -16.23 -14.07 11.23
C LEU A 137 -15.60 -15.02 10.23
N GLU A 138 -16.29 -15.20 9.11
CA GLU A 138 -15.72 -15.78 7.90
C GLU A 138 -15.28 -14.68 6.94
N LEU A 139 -14.25 -14.93 6.13
CA LEU A 139 -13.74 -13.94 5.16
C LEU A 139 -14.82 -13.46 4.18
N SER A 140 -15.75 -14.35 3.79
CA SER A 140 -16.87 -14.03 2.90
C SER A 140 -17.84 -13.00 3.48
N GLN A 141 -17.80 -12.76 4.79
CA GLN A 141 -18.66 -11.80 5.49
C GLN A 141 -18.04 -10.40 5.57
N ILE A 142 -16.82 -10.20 5.05
CA ILE A 142 -16.16 -8.90 4.95
C ILE A 142 -16.08 -8.53 3.47
N SER A 143 -16.94 -7.61 3.05
CA SER A 143 -17.03 -7.20 1.64
C SER A 143 -16.10 -6.02 1.31
N TYR A 144 -16.16 -5.54 0.06
CA TYR A 144 -15.56 -4.26 -0.33
C TYR A 144 -16.53 -3.07 -0.18
N GLY A 145 -17.77 -3.29 0.27
CA GLY A 145 -18.75 -2.21 0.46
C GLY A 145 -18.31 -1.22 1.55
N ARG A 146 -18.72 0.04 1.43
CA ARG A 146 -18.39 1.11 2.37
C ARG A 146 -19.38 1.12 3.55
N ALA A 147 -18.88 1.08 4.77
CA ALA A 147 -19.65 1.25 5.99
C ALA A 147 -19.29 2.58 6.66
N ALA A 148 -20.28 3.27 7.24
CA ALA A 148 -20.08 4.58 7.86
C ALA A 148 -19.24 4.52 9.14
N SER A 149 -19.18 3.37 9.81
CA SER A 149 -18.45 3.16 11.05
C SER A 149 -17.51 1.96 10.96
N ASN A 150 -16.50 1.96 11.84
CA ASN A 150 -15.56 0.86 11.93
C ASN A 150 -16.19 -0.36 12.61
N THR A 151 -15.92 -1.53 12.03
CA THR A 151 -15.95 -2.81 12.73
C THR A 151 -14.56 -3.12 13.25
N PHE A 152 -14.48 -3.59 14.51
CA PHE A 152 -13.23 -3.93 15.18
C PHE A 152 -13.09 -5.44 15.36
N GLY A 153 -11.86 -5.92 15.48
CA GLY A 153 -11.60 -7.33 15.73
C GLY A 153 -10.12 -7.69 15.75
N TYR A 154 -9.85 -8.98 15.67
CA TYR A 154 -8.51 -9.50 15.43
C TYR A 154 -8.54 -10.67 14.46
N VAL A 155 -7.43 -10.85 13.76
CA VAL A 155 -7.16 -11.98 12.89
C VAL A 155 -5.83 -12.62 13.30
N THR A 156 -5.78 -13.94 13.36
CA THR A 156 -4.52 -14.66 13.60
C THR A 156 -4.03 -15.22 12.27
N VAL A 157 -2.85 -14.78 11.84
CA VAL A 157 -2.23 -15.19 10.58
C VAL A 157 -1.13 -16.21 10.85
N SER A 158 -1.12 -17.34 10.15
CA SER A 158 0.01 -18.28 10.16
C SER A 158 1.02 -17.94 9.09
N ILE A 159 2.30 -18.03 9.45
CA ILE A 159 3.45 -17.82 8.57
C ILE A 159 4.01 -19.20 8.15
N PRO A 160 4.14 -19.51 6.85
CA PRO A 160 4.55 -20.84 6.40
C PRO A 160 6.04 -21.12 6.65
N VAL A 161 6.41 -22.40 6.84
CA VAL A 161 7.82 -22.83 6.99
C VAL A 161 8.73 -22.46 5.83
N ILE A 162 8.17 -22.26 4.63
CA ILE A 162 8.93 -21.85 3.45
C ILE A 162 9.12 -20.33 3.36
N HIS A 163 8.56 -19.56 4.29
CA HIS A 163 8.46 -18.10 4.17
C HIS A 163 9.80 -17.41 3.93
N LYS A 164 9.82 -16.51 2.96
CA LYS A 164 10.95 -15.64 2.61
C LYS A 164 10.63 -14.19 2.93
N MET A 165 11.65 -13.50 3.47
CA MET A 165 11.53 -12.09 3.82
C MET A 165 11.01 -11.25 2.65
N GLY A 166 9.96 -10.48 2.92
CA GLY A 166 9.28 -9.56 2.01
C GLY A 166 8.29 -10.21 1.05
N GLU A 167 8.15 -11.53 1.06
CA GLU A 167 7.17 -12.26 0.26
C GLU A 167 5.90 -12.55 1.07
N VAL A 168 4.75 -12.61 0.41
CA VAL A 168 3.53 -13.13 1.02
C VAL A 168 3.12 -14.33 0.18
N GLU A 169 3.45 -15.52 0.65
CA GLU A 169 3.16 -16.73 -0.10
C GLU A 169 1.65 -17.01 -0.04
N VAL A 170 0.98 -16.95 -1.20
CA VAL A 170 -0.45 -17.22 -1.37
C VAL A 170 -0.64 -18.30 -2.44
N PRO A 171 -1.78 -19.02 -2.44
CA PRO A 171 -2.02 -20.04 -3.45
C PRO A 171 -1.97 -19.46 -4.86
N GLY A 172 -1.12 -20.05 -5.69
CA GLY A 172 -1.03 -19.67 -7.10
C GLY A 172 -2.26 -20.09 -7.89
N THR A 173 -2.44 -19.44 -9.05
CA THR A 173 -3.41 -19.86 -10.06
C THR A 173 -2.62 -20.37 -11.25
N ASN A 174 -2.89 -21.61 -11.68
CA ASN A 174 -2.20 -22.17 -12.84
C ASN A 174 -2.71 -21.57 -14.16
N TRP A 175 -2.08 -21.93 -15.29
CA TRP A 175 -2.41 -21.40 -16.62
C TRP A 175 -3.85 -21.75 -17.09
N LEU A 176 -4.49 -22.75 -16.46
CA LEU A 176 -5.88 -23.14 -16.69
C LEU A 176 -6.87 -22.36 -15.81
N GLY A 177 -6.41 -21.46 -14.96
CA GLY A 177 -7.25 -20.71 -14.02
C GLY A 177 -7.64 -21.48 -12.76
N ILE A 178 -7.03 -22.64 -12.50
CA ILE A 178 -7.32 -23.44 -11.30
C ILE A 178 -6.43 -22.93 -10.16
N LYS A 179 -7.07 -22.52 -9.07
CA LYS A 179 -6.40 -22.05 -7.85
C LYS A 179 -5.90 -23.24 -7.03
N GLU A 180 -4.65 -23.19 -6.57
CA GLU A 180 -4.09 -24.17 -5.65
C GLU A 180 -4.87 -24.17 -4.32
N ALA A 181 -4.97 -25.34 -3.68
CA ALA A 181 -5.52 -25.44 -2.33
C ALA A 181 -4.58 -24.82 -1.29
N GLU A 182 -5.16 -24.10 -0.33
CA GLU A 182 -4.39 -23.52 0.78
C GLU A 182 -3.72 -24.60 1.65
N GLN A 183 -2.47 -24.34 2.07
CA GLN A 183 -1.65 -25.27 2.84
C GLN A 183 -0.83 -24.47 3.86
N ASP A 184 -0.91 -24.81 5.15
CA ASP A 184 -0.19 -24.12 6.24
C ASP A 184 1.33 -24.06 5.99
N GLY A 185 1.89 -25.15 5.43
CA GLY A 185 3.32 -25.26 5.12
C GLY A 185 3.81 -24.35 3.99
N LYS A 186 2.90 -23.83 3.17
CA LYS A 186 3.24 -23.10 1.94
C LYS A 186 2.69 -21.68 1.89
N HIS A 187 1.57 -21.41 2.54
CA HIS A 187 0.85 -20.16 2.38
C HIS A 187 0.61 -19.47 3.71
N PHE A 188 0.57 -18.13 3.65
CA PHE A 188 -0.07 -17.32 4.67
C PHE A 188 -1.55 -17.70 4.74
N ARG A 189 -2.06 -17.91 5.94
CA ARG A 189 -3.47 -18.28 6.16
C ARG A 189 -4.06 -17.62 7.37
N ILE A 190 -5.36 -17.36 7.30
CA ILE A 190 -6.15 -16.92 8.45
C ILE A 190 -6.57 -18.14 9.24
N GLN A 191 -6.06 -18.23 10.48
CA GLN A 191 -6.34 -19.32 11.40
C GLN A 191 -7.54 -19.01 12.31
N LYS A 192 -7.72 -17.72 12.64
CA LYS A 192 -8.85 -17.21 13.44
C LYS A 192 -9.21 -15.82 12.96
N LEU A 193 -10.49 -15.50 12.94
CA LEU A 193 -11.01 -14.19 12.60
C LEU A 193 -12.23 -13.88 13.46
N ASN A 194 -12.08 -12.90 14.36
CA ASN A 194 -13.10 -12.58 15.34
C ASN A 194 -13.40 -11.10 15.32
N ARG A 195 -14.69 -10.78 15.43
CA ARG A 195 -15.19 -9.44 15.71
C ARG A 195 -15.11 -9.16 17.20
N LEU A 196 -14.80 -7.92 17.55
CA LEU A 196 -14.83 -7.40 18.90
C LEU A 196 -15.77 -6.19 18.97
N SER A 197 -16.37 -5.97 20.14
CA SER A 197 -16.95 -4.68 20.48
C SER A 197 -15.84 -3.60 20.52
N ARG A 198 -16.23 -2.33 20.51
CA ARG A 198 -15.26 -1.24 20.61
C ARG A 198 -14.51 -1.27 21.95
N GLU A 199 -15.22 -1.63 23.02
CA GLU A 199 -14.70 -1.73 24.38
C GLU A 199 -13.75 -2.92 24.53
N GLU A 200 -14.14 -4.09 23.99
CA GLU A 200 -13.28 -5.27 23.95
C GLU A 200 -12.00 -5.01 23.14
N PHE A 201 -12.13 -4.32 22.01
CA PHE A 201 -10.99 -3.94 21.19
C PHE A 201 -10.06 -2.97 21.92
N ALA A 202 -10.61 -1.92 22.54
CA ALA A 202 -9.86 -0.96 23.33
C ALA A 202 -9.08 -1.65 24.46
N ALA A 203 -9.73 -2.56 25.19
CA ALA A 203 -9.09 -3.36 26.24
C ALA A 203 -7.99 -4.28 25.69
N ALA A 204 -8.20 -4.89 24.52
CA ALA A 204 -7.25 -5.83 23.93
C ALA A 204 -5.97 -5.16 23.40
N ILE A 205 -6.05 -3.89 22.97
CA ILE A 205 -4.90 -3.12 22.48
C ILE A 205 -4.20 -2.33 23.60
N ALA A 206 -4.80 -2.26 24.79
CA ALA A 206 -4.29 -1.49 25.91
C ALA A 206 -3.06 -2.15 26.54
N ASN A 207 -1.86 -1.67 26.20
CA ASN A 207 -0.62 -2.10 26.86
C ASN A 207 0.46 -1.00 26.86
N PRO A 208 0.80 -0.41 28.02
CA PRO A 208 1.83 0.64 28.10
C PRO A 208 3.25 0.17 27.88
N ALA A 209 3.53 -1.13 28.01
CA ALA A 209 4.84 -1.68 27.71
C ALA A 209 5.07 -1.86 26.20
N ASP A 210 4.00 -1.91 25.40
CA ASP A 210 4.10 -2.21 23.98
C ASP A 210 4.16 -0.91 23.15
N SER A 211 4.87 -0.97 22.02
CA SER A 211 4.60 -0.09 20.88
C SER A 211 3.46 -0.70 20.05
N LEU A 212 2.79 0.12 19.24
CA LEU A 212 1.75 -0.34 18.32
C LEU A 212 2.10 0.07 16.89
N MET A 213 2.17 -0.92 15.99
CA MET A 213 2.32 -0.74 14.56
C MET A 213 0.96 -0.83 13.89
N LEU A 214 0.52 0.28 13.28
CA LEU A 214 -0.67 0.37 12.47
C LEU A 214 -0.30 0.40 10.98
N PHE A 215 -0.64 -0.66 10.26
CA PHE A 215 -0.47 -0.76 8.81
C PHE A 215 -1.73 -0.32 8.06
N ILE A 216 -1.59 0.56 7.08
CA ILE A 216 -2.66 1.00 6.18
C ILE A 216 -2.28 0.59 4.76
N HIS A 217 -3.08 -0.30 4.17
CA HIS A 217 -2.81 -0.86 2.86
C HIS A 217 -3.07 0.14 1.71
N GLY A 218 -2.57 -0.18 0.52
CA GLY A 218 -2.76 0.58 -0.71
C GLY A 218 -4.00 0.20 -1.52
N TYR A 219 -3.94 0.49 -2.83
CA TYR A 219 -4.97 0.14 -3.80
C TYR A 219 -4.94 -1.36 -4.14
N ASN A 220 -6.07 -1.90 -4.62
CA ASN A 220 -6.21 -3.28 -5.07
C ASN A 220 -5.84 -4.30 -3.97
N VAL A 221 -6.42 -4.14 -2.77
CA VAL A 221 -6.13 -4.99 -1.60
C VAL A 221 -7.42 -5.51 -0.98
N ALA A 222 -7.56 -6.85 -0.89
CA ALA A 222 -8.62 -7.47 -0.12
C ALA A 222 -8.28 -7.50 1.39
N PHE A 223 -9.27 -7.77 2.24
CA PHE A 223 -9.07 -7.77 3.69
C PHE A 223 -7.96 -8.75 4.15
N ASN A 224 -7.97 -9.97 3.61
CA ASN A 224 -6.97 -10.99 3.94
C ASN A 224 -5.57 -10.58 3.49
N ASP A 225 -5.44 -9.94 2.32
CA ASP A 225 -4.14 -9.50 1.81
C ASP A 225 -3.53 -8.41 2.69
N ALA A 226 -4.37 -7.49 3.19
CA ALA A 226 -3.95 -6.49 4.18
C ALA A 226 -3.49 -7.15 5.49
N ALA A 227 -4.22 -8.16 5.97
CA ALA A 227 -3.86 -8.92 7.17
C ALA A 227 -2.52 -9.64 7.01
N PHE A 228 -2.33 -10.31 5.87
CA PHE A 228 -1.09 -11.01 5.55
C PHE A 228 0.08 -10.05 5.45
N LYS A 229 -0.11 -8.87 4.84
CA LYS A 229 0.96 -7.88 4.73
C LYS A 229 1.37 -7.30 6.08
N ALA A 230 0.40 -6.98 6.93
CA ALA A 230 0.69 -6.52 8.30
C ALA A 230 1.44 -7.58 9.10
N ALA A 231 1.00 -8.84 9.01
CA ALA A 231 1.66 -9.98 9.65
C ALA A 231 3.08 -10.21 9.12
N GLN A 232 3.28 -10.13 7.79
CA GLN A 232 4.58 -10.26 7.14
C GLN A 232 5.54 -9.16 7.58
N ILE A 233 5.11 -7.90 7.62
CA ILE A 233 5.97 -6.79 8.05
C ILE A 233 6.41 -7.01 9.50
N ALA A 234 5.46 -7.36 10.38
CA ALA A 234 5.77 -7.61 11.79
C ALA A 234 6.71 -8.80 11.98
N PHE A 235 6.46 -9.91 11.27
CA PHE A 235 7.26 -11.12 11.36
C PHE A 235 8.69 -10.88 10.86
N ASP A 236 8.84 -10.28 9.68
CA ASP A 236 10.14 -10.03 9.06
C ASP A 236 10.98 -9.01 9.82
N ALA A 237 10.33 -8.00 10.39
CA ALA A 237 11.00 -7.02 11.26
C ALA A 237 11.31 -7.57 12.66
N ASN A 238 10.87 -8.79 12.98
CA ASN A 238 10.91 -9.36 14.34
C ASN A 238 10.23 -8.43 15.38
N TYR A 239 9.18 -7.73 14.95
CA TYR A 239 8.48 -6.74 15.76
C TYR A 239 7.76 -7.41 16.93
N LYS A 240 7.97 -6.88 18.14
CA LYS A 240 7.43 -7.45 19.40
C LYS A 240 6.23 -6.69 19.97
N GLY A 241 5.89 -5.54 19.38
CA GLY A 241 4.74 -4.75 19.80
C GLY A 241 3.41 -5.27 19.24
N ARG A 242 2.36 -4.49 19.46
CA ARG A 242 1.01 -4.78 18.95
C ARG A 242 0.93 -4.52 17.46
N VAL A 243 0.51 -5.52 16.69
CA VAL A 243 0.30 -5.41 15.25
C VAL A 243 -1.16 -5.08 14.99
N MET A 244 -1.39 -4.02 14.23
CA MET A 244 -2.72 -3.59 13.83
C MET A 244 -2.74 -3.25 12.35
N MET A 245 -3.89 -3.44 11.71
CA MET A 245 -4.18 -2.92 10.39
C MET A 245 -5.43 -2.04 10.36
N TYR A 246 -5.42 -1.03 9.50
CA TYR A 246 -6.63 -0.39 9.04
C TYR A 246 -6.97 -0.87 7.63
N SER A 247 -8.07 -1.60 7.52
CA SER A 247 -8.53 -2.17 6.25
C SER A 247 -9.67 -1.32 5.69
N TRP A 248 -9.36 -0.41 4.78
CA TRP A 248 -10.36 0.42 4.11
C TRP A 248 -10.98 -0.30 2.89
N PRO A 249 -12.17 0.10 2.39
CA PRO A 249 -12.93 -0.62 1.36
C PRO A 249 -12.34 -0.52 -0.05
N SER A 250 -11.10 -1.00 -0.23
CA SER A 250 -10.53 -1.32 -1.54
C SER A 250 -11.20 -2.59 -2.09
N LYS A 251 -11.48 -2.60 -3.40
CA LYS A 251 -12.20 -3.67 -4.07
C LYS A 251 -11.34 -4.90 -4.39
N GLY A 252 -10.02 -4.77 -4.39
CA GLY A 252 -9.11 -5.89 -4.70
C GLY A 252 -9.11 -6.31 -6.17
N GLY A 253 -9.53 -5.41 -7.08
CA GLY A 253 -9.48 -5.63 -8.53
C GLY A 253 -8.60 -4.60 -9.26
N TRP A 254 -7.77 -5.06 -10.20
CA TRP A 254 -6.84 -4.21 -10.96
C TRP A 254 -7.53 -3.16 -11.85
N LYS A 255 -8.79 -3.38 -12.26
CA LYS A 255 -9.60 -2.42 -13.03
C LYS A 255 -10.30 -1.38 -12.15
N ASP A 256 -10.32 -1.57 -10.84
CA ASP A 256 -11.18 -0.84 -9.91
C ASP A 256 -10.49 0.38 -9.28
N TYR A 257 -9.45 0.92 -9.92
CA TYR A 257 -8.69 2.04 -9.37
C TYR A 257 -9.58 3.26 -9.06
N ASP A 258 -10.60 3.57 -9.87
CA ASP A 258 -11.49 4.71 -9.59
C ASP A 258 -12.36 4.45 -8.36
N TYR A 259 -12.86 3.22 -8.21
CA TYR A 259 -13.60 2.82 -7.02
C TYR A 259 -12.72 2.94 -5.77
N ASP A 260 -11.48 2.43 -5.86
CA ASP A 260 -10.52 2.48 -4.76
C ASP A 260 -10.11 3.90 -4.43
N ARG A 261 -9.99 4.79 -5.42
CA ARG A 261 -9.71 6.21 -5.17
C ARG A 261 -10.85 6.88 -4.41
N GLU A 262 -12.09 6.68 -4.83
CA GLU A 262 -13.26 7.18 -4.12
C GLU A 262 -13.40 6.55 -2.73
N SER A 263 -12.97 5.30 -2.55
CA SER A 263 -12.98 4.62 -1.25
C SER A 263 -11.89 5.15 -0.33
N ALA A 264 -10.72 5.53 -0.88
CA ALA A 264 -9.65 6.17 -0.13
C ALA A 264 -10.05 7.56 0.36
N LEU A 265 -10.85 8.31 -0.41
CA LEU A 265 -11.44 9.58 0.00
C LEU A 265 -12.55 9.42 1.06
N PHE A 266 -13.23 8.27 1.09
CA PHE A 266 -14.26 7.93 2.08
C PHE A 266 -13.68 7.49 3.43
N ALA A 267 -12.53 6.82 3.42
CA ALA A 267 -11.96 6.19 4.60
C ALA A 267 -11.34 7.09 5.71
N PRO A 268 -11.01 8.38 5.51
CA PRO A 268 -10.36 9.21 6.52
C PRO A 268 -11.08 9.28 7.87
N ASP A 269 -12.40 9.35 7.88
CA ASP A 269 -13.17 9.50 9.11
C ASP A 269 -13.04 8.28 10.02
N GLY A 270 -13.07 7.07 9.42
CA GLY A 270 -12.85 5.83 10.14
C GLY A 270 -11.41 5.72 10.66
N LEU A 271 -10.41 6.12 9.88
CA LEU A 271 -9.02 6.11 10.35
C LEU A 271 -8.79 7.13 11.48
N PHE A 272 -9.39 8.32 11.37
CA PHE A 272 -9.32 9.36 12.39
C PHE A 272 -9.96 8.89 13.71
N ASP A 273 -11.12 8.23 13.66
CA ASP A 273 -11.75 7.60 14.82
C ASP A 273 -10.85 6.54 15.47
N LEU A 274 -10.23 5.67 14.67
CA LEU A 274 -9.30 4.66 15.16
C LEU A 274 -8.08 5.28 15.84
N LEU A 275 -7.43 6.28 15.23
CA LEU A 275 -6.24 6.91 15.80
C LEU A 275 -6.56 7.63 17.12
N GLN A 276 -7.73 8.24 17.22
CA GLN A 276 -8.22 8.78 18.48
C GLN A 276 -8.43 7.69 19.54
N LEU A 277 -9.04 6.55 19.16
CA LEU A 277 -9.25 5.42 20.06
C LEU A 277 -7.91 4.87 20.57
N ILE A 278 -6.93 4.66 19.69
CA ILE A 278 -5.59 4.19 20.07
C ILE A 278 -4.94 5.18 21.05
N LYS A 279 -5.00 6.48 20.75
CA LYS A 279 -4.38 7.51 21.60
C LYS A 279 -5.02 7.59 22.99
N LYS A 280 -6.34 7.48 23.07
CA LYS A 280 -7.10 7.62 24.33
C LYS A 280 -7.05 6.34 25.17
N GLU A 281 -7.28 5.19 24.55
CA GLU A 281 -7.53 3.93 25.26
C GLU A 281 -6.37 2.92 25.16
N GLY A 282 -5.59 2.95 24.08
CA GLY A 282 -4.52 1.97 23.87
C GLY A 282 -3.36 2.09 24.86
N LYS A 283 -3.19 3.25 25.52
CA LYS A 283 -2.14 3.51 26.51
C LYS A 283 -0.72 3.10 26.06
N VAL A 284 -0.47 3.00 24.76
CA VAL A 284 0.77 2.45 24.20
C VAL A 284 1.93 3.43 24.30
N SER A 285 3.15 2.90 24.39
CA SER A 285 4.37 3.72 24.48
C SER A 285 4.67 4.50 23.20
N ARG A 286 4.36 3.93 22.03
CA ARG A 286 4.62 4.49 20.70
C ARG A 286 3.49 4.09 19.74
N ILE A 287 3.07 5.03 18.90
CA ILE A 287 2.14 4.78 17.79
C ILE A 287 2.94 4.92 16.49
N ILE A 288 3.13 3.81 15.78
CA ILE A 288 3.88 3.73 14.54
C ILE A 288 2.88 3.49 13.41
N VAL A 289 2.83 4.39 12.45
CA VAL A 289 1.90 4.32 11.31
C VAL A 289 2.69 4.02 10.04
N ILE A 290 2.36 2.94 9.34
CA ILE A 290 2.94 2.59 8.05
C ILE A 290 1.83 2.67 7.00
N ALA A 291 1.92 3.62 6.09
CA ALA A 291 0.96 3.81 5.01
C ALA A 291 1.58 3.48 3.65
N HIS A 292 0.93 2.60 2.90
CA HIS A 292 1.39 2.17 1.58
C HIS A 292 0.54 2.77 0.46
N SER A 293 1.17 3.28 -0.59
CA SER A 293 0.51 3.72 -1.83
C SER A 293 -0.71 4.63 -1.56
N LEU A 294 -1.91 4.31 -2.07
CA LEU A 294 -3.15 5.08 -1.84
C LEU A 294 -3.58 5.16 -0.37
N GLY A 295 -3.14 4.23 0.50
CA GLY A 295 -3.35 4.32 1.95
C GLY A 295 -2.74 5.59 2.55
N SER A 296 -1.74 6.17 1.87
CA SER A 296 -1.16 7.46 2.23
C SER A 296 -2.17 8.60 2.11
N GLU A 297 -3.05 8.56 1.11
CA GLU A 297 -4.11 9.57 0.97
C GLU A 297 -5.13 9.47 2.12
N VAL A 298 -5.47 8.23 2.53
CA VAL A 298 -6.33 7.98 3.69
C VAL A 298 -5.73 8.60 4.96
N VAL A 299 -4.42 8.42 5.17
CA VAL A 299 -3.70 9.06 6.28
C VAL A 299 -3.76 10.58 6.17
N LEU A 300 -3.48 11.17 5.01
CA LEU A 300 -3.53 12.63 4.85
C LEU A 300 -4.93 13.20 5.15
N GLY A 301 -5.99 12.49 4.75
CA GLY A 301 -7.35 12.85 5.12
C GLY A 301 -7.58 12.81 6.64
N ALA A 302 -7.11 11.75 7.32
CA ALA A 302 -7.27 11.65 8.77
C ALA A 302 -6.47 12.72 9.52
N LEU A 303 -5.28 13.08 9.02
CA LEU A 303 -4.50 14.21 9.55
C LEU A 303 -5.22 15.55 9.30
N GLN A 304 -5.96 15.68 8.18
CA GLN A 304 -6.85 16.81 7.91
C GLN A 304 -7.94 16.94 8.95
N GLN A 305 -8.64 15.86 9.27
CA GLN A 305 -9.65 15.87 10.32
C GLN A 305 -9.04 16.26 11.67
N ALA A 306 -7.90 15.68 12.03
CA ALA A 306 -7.20 15.99 13.27
C ALA A 306 -6.79 17.47 13.39
N ALA A 307 -6.30 18.08 12.32
CA ALA A 307 -5.94 19.49 12.32
C ALA A 307 -7.17 20.40 12.44
N LEU A 308 -8.26 20.08 11.73
CA LEU A 308 -9.51 20.84 11.78
C LEU A 308 -10.17 20.75 13.16
N SER A 309 -10.11 19.60 13.80
CA SER A 309 -10.65 19.36 15.14
C SER A 309 -9.66 19.66 16.27
N GLN A 310 -8.47 20.18 15.95
CA GLN A 310 -7.38 20.45 16.91
C GLN A 310 -7.05 19.25 17.81
N THR A 311 -7.16 18.04 17.26
CA THR A 311 -6.96 16.78 17.99
C THR A 311 -5.56 16.25 17.77
N THR A 312 -4.83 15.98 18.85
CA THR A 312 -3.51 15.34 18.77
C THR A 312 -3.65 13.82 18.70
N LEU A 313 -3.14 13.22 17.63
CA LEU A 313 -3.19 11.76 17.43
C LEU A 313 -2.05 11.00 18.12
N GLY A 314 -0.97 11.70 18.49
CA GLY A 314 0.17 11.11 19.20
C GLY A 314 0.98 10.11 18.37
N ILE A 315 0.98 10.24 17.04
CA ILE A 315 1.80 9.42 16.15
C ILE A 315 3.27 9.69 16.45
N THR A 316 4.03 8.65 16.76
CA THR A 316 5.46 8.74 17.04
C THR A 316 6.28 8.64 15.76
N GLU A 317 5.96 7.65 14.93
CA GLU A 317 6.61 7.42 13.64
C GLU A 317 5.52 7.36 12.56
N LEU A 318 5.69 8.14 11.49
CA LEU A 318 4.85 8.05 10.29
C LEU A 318 5.71 7.68 9.09
N ILE A 319 5.48 6.49 8.56
CA ILE A 319 6.22 5.92 7.45
C ILE A 319 5.31 5.87 6.22
N PHE A 320 5.70 6.58 5.17
CA PHE A 320 5.08 6.49 3.85
C PHE A 320 5.91 5.60 2.93
N ALA A 321 5.33 4.49 2.47
CA ALA A 321 5.95 3.58 1.53
C ALA A 321 5.33 3.76 0.14
N ALA A 322 6.12 4.28 -0.81
CA ALA A 322 5.69 4.60 -2.17
C ALA A 322 4.35 5.37 -2.21
N PRO A 323 4.22 6.50 -1.50
CA PRO A 323 2.93 7.19 -1.34
C PRO A 323 2.34 7.68 -2.66
N ASP A 324 1.12 7.23 -2.97
CA ASP A 324 0.38 7.63 -4.16
C ASP A 324 -0.52 8.85 -3.88
N VAL A 325 0.14 9.97 -3.58
CA VAL A 325 -0.48 11.27 -3.38
C VAL A 325 0.06 12.22 -4.45
N ASP A 326 -0.77 13.11 -4.98
CA ASP A 326 -0.29 14.14 -5.89
C ASP A 326 0.79 15.01 -5.21
N ARG A 327 1.87 15.32 -5.95
CA ARG A 327 3.00 16.10 -5.40
C ARG A 327 2.56 17.46 -4.86
N ASP A 328 1.67 18.16 -5.55
CA ASP A 328 1.29 19.52 -5.16
C ASP A 328 0.37 19.49 -3.93
N VAL A 329 -0.48 18.45 -3.81
CA VAL A 329 -1.24 18.16 -2.59
C VAL A 329 -0.31 17.87 -1.41
N TYR A 330 0.71 17.04 -1.61
CA TYR A 330 1.72 16.75 -0.58
C TYR A 330 2.42 18.03 -0.09
N LEU A 331 2.90 18.87 -1.03
CA LEU A 331 3.57 20.12 -0.68
C LEU A 331 2.64 21.07 0.10
N GLN A 332 1.35 21.13 -0.27
CA GLN A 332 0.36 21.92 0.46
C GLN A 332 0.08 21.39 1.88
N ARG A 333 0.19 20.08 2.09
CA ARG A 333 -0.08 19.39 3.37
C ARG A 333 1.19 19.14 4.21
N ALA A 334 2.36 19.49 3.70
CA ALA A 334 3.67 19.20 4.31
C ALA A 334 3.78 19.62 5.79
N ASN A 335 3.36 20.85 6.13
CA ASN A 335 3.47 21.34 7.51
C ASN A 335 2.55 20.58 8.48
N GLN A 336 1.38 20.18 8.01
CA GLN A 336 0.44 19.38 8.79
C GLN A 336 0.95 17.95 9.01
N ILE A 337 1.55 17.34 7.98
CA ILE A 337 2.18 16.02 8.10
C ILE A 337 3.26 16.05 9.18
N LYS A 338 4.13 17.07 9.15
CA LYS A 338 5.19 17.26 10.15
C LYS A 338 4.65 17.50 11.56
N ALA A 339 3.56 18.24 11.69
CA ALA A 339 2.96 18.53 13.00
C ALA A 339 2.23 17.31 13.60
N ALA A 340 1.80 16.36 12.77
CA ALA A 340 1.00 15.22 13.20
C ALA A 340 1.81 14.07 13.81
N ALA A 341 3.11 13.98 13.51
CA ALA A 341 3.97 12.87 13.92
C ALA A 341 5.30 13.37 14.49
N GLY A 342 5.87 12.62 15.44
CA GLY A 342 7.19 12.93 16.01
C GLY A 342 8.31 12.86 14.97
N ALA A 343 8.24 11.88 14.07
CA ALA A 343 9.11 11.77 12.91
C ALA A 343 8.35 11.22 11.69
N VAL A 344 8.82 11.60 10.50
CA VAL A 344 8.21 11.21 9.23
C VAL A 344 9.29 10.70 8.29
N THR A 345 9.15 9.47 7.80
CA THR A 345 10.00 8.87 6.77
C THR A 345 9.19 8.60 5.52
N LEU A 346 9.72 8.95 4.36
CA LEU A 346 9.11 8.74 3.05
C LEU A 346 10.05 7.95 2.16
N TYR A 347 9.61 6.78 1.71
CA TYR A 347 10.33 5.99 0.71
C TYR A 347 9.76 6.28 -0.68
N ALA A 348 10.63 6.73 -1.59
CA ALA A 348 10.29 7.08 -2.97
C ALA A 348 11.14 6.30 -3.97
N SER A 349 10.60 6.10 -5.17
CA SER A 349 11.30 5.38 -6.25
C SER A 349 10.98 5.97 -7.62
N SER A 350 11.97 5.98 -8.51
CA SER A 350 11.81 6.33 -9.94
C SER A 350 11.36 5.12 -10.77
N THR A 351 11.50 3.91 -10.22
CA THR A 351 11.20 2.64 -10.90
C THR A 351 9.86 2.04 -10.49
N ASP A 352 9.08 2.74 -9.66
CA ASP A 352 7.77 2.25 -9.20
C ASP A 352 6.71 2.28 -10.32
N LEU A 353 6.37 1.09 -10.82
CA LEU A 353 5.41 0.92 -11.92
C LEU A 353 3.98 1.30 -11.53
N ALA A 354 3.60 1.12 -10.26
CA ALA A 354 2.28 1.50 -9.78
C ALA A 354 2.12 3.02 -9.75
N LEU A 355 3.14 3.75 -9.26
CA LEU A 355 3.16 5.21 -9.29
C LEU A 355 3.19 5.75 -10.72
N LEU A 356 3.96 5.14 -11.63
CA LEU A 356 3.95 5.50 -13.05
C LEU A 356 2.56 5.35 -13.67
N THR A 357 1.89 4.23 -13.38
CA THR A 357 0.52 3.98 -13.85
C THR A 357 -0.46 4.98 -13.25
N SER A 358 -0.33 5.27 -11.96
CA SER A 358 -1.17 6.23 -11.25
C SER A 358 -1.05 7.65 -11.80
N MET A 359 0.18 8.14 -12.03
CA MET A 359 0.43 9.46 -12.65
C MET A 359 -0.25 9.57 -14.01
N LYS A 360 -0.09 8.53 -14.85
CA LYS A 360 -0.69 8.49 -16.19
C LYS A 360 -2.22 8.53 -16.10
N LYS A 361 -2.82 7.75 -15.20
CA LYS A 361 -4.29 7.70 -15.05
C LYS A 361 -4.86 9.00 -14.51
N ALA A 362 -4.22 9.61 -13.51
CA ALA A 362 -4.67 10.86 -12.90
C ALA A 362 -4.25 12.11 -13.68
N GLN A 363 -3.54 11.97 -14.80
CA GLN A 363 -2.94 13.08 -15.55
C GLN A 363 -2.09 14.01 -14.65
N SER A 364 -1.47 13.44 -13.62
CA SER A 364 -0.66 14.18 -12.65
C SER A 364 0.77 14.33 -13.16
N LYS A 365 1.40 15.45 -12.80
CA LYS A 365 2.81 15.71 -13.13
C LYS A 365 3.77 14.81 -12.34
N SER A 366 3.43 14.48 -11.10
CA SER A 366 4.28 13.71 -10.19
C SER A 366 3.51 13.22 -8.96
N ARG A 367 3.99 12.14 -8.34
CA ARG A 367 3.51 11.68 -7.03
C ARG A 367 4.52 11.97 -5.93
N MET A 368 4.02 12.08 -4.70
CA MET A 368 4.79 12.18 -3.47
C MET A 368 5.87 11.10 -3.36
N GLY A 369 5.56 9.86 -3.76
CA GLY A 369 6.50 8.73 -3.74
C GLY A 369 7.35 8.56 -5.00
N PHE A 370 7.24 9.46 -6.00
CA PHE A 370 7.93 9.29 -7.28
C PHE A 370 9.21 10.13 -7.34
N VAL A 371 10.33 9.49 -7.72
CA VAL A 371 11.60 10.17 -7.94
C VAL A 371 11.69 10.62 -9.40
N THR A 372 11.84 11.93 -9.62
CA THR A 372 11.96 12.51 -10.95
C THR A 372 13.43 12.56 -11.40
N ARG A 373 13.68 13.00 -12.64
CA ARG A 373 15.05 13.27 -13.10
C ARG A 373 15.79 14.33 -12.28
N SER A 374 15.07 15.21 -11.59
CA SER A 374 15.65 16.21 -10.68
C SER A 374 15.77 15.72 -9.23
N GLY A 375 15.52 14.42 -8.98
CA GLY A 375 15.50 13.83 -7.64
C GLY A 375 14.08 13.70 -7.06
N PRO A 376 13.98 13.22 -5.81
CA PRO A 376 12.71 13.10 -5.09
C PRO A 376 12.13 14.46 -4.70
N THR A 377 10.86 14.48 -4.32
CA THR A 377 10.28 15.65 -3.66
C THR A 377 10.75 15.71 -2.21
N VAL A 378 11.50 16.75 -1.86
CA VAL A 378 12.07 16.94 -0.52
C VAL A 378 11.31 18.02 0.24
N VAL A 379 11.00 17.74 1.51
CA VAL A 379 10.41 18.69 2.46
C VAL A 379 11.28 18.71 3.72
N PRO A 380 11.82 19.88 4.13
CA PRO A 380 12.58 19.98 5.38
C PRO A 380 11.77 19.49 6.59
N GLY A 381 12.34 18.56 7.35
CA GLY A 381 11.70 17.87 8.48
C GLY A 381 10.99 16.57 8.12
N ILE A 382 11.02 16.14 6.85
CA ILE A 382 10.60 14.81 6.40
C ILE A 382 11.82 14.10 5.84
N GLU A 383 12.07 12.89 6.30
CA GLU A 383 13.21 12.08 5.86
C GLU A 383 12.84 11.35 4.58
N THR A 384 13.22 11.93 3.45
CA THR A 384 13.01 11.30 2.14
C THR A 384 14.15 10.33 1.83
N ILE A 385 13.79 9.09 1.51
CA ILE A 385 14.70 7.99 1.15
C ILE A 385 14.38 7.55 -0.28
N ASP A 386 15.31 7.80 -1.20
CA ASP A 386 15.29 7.31 -2.56
C ASP A 386 15.77 5.85 -2.61
N VAL A 387 14.87 4.96 -2.99
CA VAL A 387 15.11 3.53 -3.12
C VAL A 387 15.13 3.07 -4.58
N SER A 388 15.32 3.98 -5.53
CA SER A 388 15.37 3.67 -6.96
C SER A 388 16.41 2.61 -7.31
N ALA A 389 17.52 2.56 -6.56
CA ALA A 389 18.56 1.54 -6.70
C ALA A 389 18.14 0.14 -6.22
N VAL A 390 17.15 0.09 -5.32
CA VAL A 390 16.75 -1.13 -4.62
C VAL A 390 15.77 -1.93 -5.47
N GLY A 391 14.93 -1.27 -6.29
CA GLY A 391 14.08 -1.93 -7.31
C GLY A 391 12.71 -1.30 -7.55
N SER A 392 11.91 -1.96 -8.39
CA SER A 392 10.70 -1.41 -9.02
C SER A 392 9.38 -1.62 -8.27
N GLU A 393 9.33 -2.50 -7.26
CA GLU A 393 8.08 -2.82 -6.57
C GLU A 393 8.29 -2.93 -5.06
N MET A 394 8.09 -1.80 -4.39
CA MET A 394 8.10 -1.74 -2.94
C MET A 394 6.73 -2.18 -2.40
N PHE A 395 6.71 -3.19 -1.52
CA PHE A 395 5.48 -3.63 -0.83
C PHE A 395 4.35 -4.15 -1.75
N ALA A 396 4.63 -4.44 -3.02
CA ALA A 396 3.65 -5.06 -3.91
C ALA A 396 3.21 -6.44 -3.36
N LEU A 397 1.91 -6.70 -3.41
CA LEU A 397 1.29 -7.91 -2.85
C LEU A 397 1.34 -9.09 -3.84
N ASN A 398 1.51 -8.83 -5.15
CA ASN A 398 1.39 -9.84 -6.21
C ASN A 398 2.66 -10.09 -7.03
N HIS A 399 3.71 -9.29 -6.86
CA HIS A 399 4.99 -9.48 -7.54
C HIS A 399 6.14 -8.98 -6.66
N SER A 400 6.99 -9.88 -6.19
CA SER A 400 8.19 -9.54 -5.41
C SER A 400 9.43 -9.65 -6.29
N THR A 401 10.21 -8.57 -6.36
CA THR A 401 11.65 -8.69 -6.58
C THR A 401 12.29 -8.87 -5.20
N TYR A 402 12.72 -10.10 -4.91
CA TYR A 402 13.20 -10.58 -3.60
C TYR A 402 14.27 -9.69 -2.92
N SER A 403 15.16 -9.05 -3.70
CA SER A 403 16.20 -8.16 -3.16
C SER A 403 15.65 -6.79 -2.73
N THR A 404 14.62 -6.30 -3.40
CA THR A 404 14.08 -4.94 -3.26
C THR A 404 13.37 -4.75 -1.92
N SER A 405 12.54 -5.73 -1.56
CA SER A 405 11.74 -5.69 -0.34
C SER A 405 12.61 -5.77 0.92
N ARG A 406 13.71 -6.53 0.88
CA ARG A 406 14.53 -6.79 2.07
C ARG A 406 15.21 -5.55 2.64
N ALA A 407 15.94 -4.78 1.84
CA ALA A 407 16.71 -3.63 2.37
C ALA A 407 15.79 -2.57 3.00
N VAL A 408 14.64 -2.30 2.35
CA VAL A 408 13.65 -1.36 2.88
C VAL A 408 12.94 -1.92 4.11
N LEU A 409 12.60 -3.21 4.13
CA LEU A 409 12.00 -3.86 5.30
C LEU A 409 12.97 -3.91 6.48
N ASP A 410 14.27 -4.12 6.23
CA ASP A 410 15.31 -4.05 7.25
C ASP A 410 15.39 -2.64 7.85
N ASP A 411 15.31 -1.60 7.01
CA ASP A 411 15.31 -0.19 7.46
C ASP A 411 14.06 0.14 8.30
N ILE A 412 12.87 -0.21 7.80
CA ILE A 412 11.62 -0.07 8.55
C ILE A 412 11.66 -0.87 9.85
N GLY A 413 12.18 -2.10 9.80
CA GLY A 413 12.31 -2.98 10.95
C GLY A 413 13.09 -2.34 12.09
N ARG A 414 14.14 -1.58 11.76
CA ARG A 414 14.93 -0.82 12.74
C ARG A 414 14.18 0.37 13.32
N ILE A 415 13.40 1.08 12.51
CA ILE A 415 12.55 2.19 13.00
C ILE A 415 11.50 1.65 13.99
N ILE A 416 10.82 0.56 13.62
CA ILE A 416 9.67 0.08 14.40
C ILE A 416 10.08 -0.72 15.65
N SER A 417 11.25 -1.37 15.61
CA SER A 417 11.77 -2.15 16.76
C SER A 417 12.55 -1.30 17.76
N SER A 418 12.87 -0.04 17.41
CA SER A 418 13.56 0.88 18.30
C SER A 418 12.59 1.55 19.29
N SER A 419 13.07 1.78 20.52
CA SER A 419 12.34 2.54 21.54
C SER A 419 12.30 4.05 21.27
N ALA A 420 13.21 4.55 20.44
CA ALA A 420 13.30 5.94 20.01
C ALA A 420 13.45 6.05 18.50
N HIS A 421 13.15 7.23 17.95
CA HIS A 421 13.38 7.49 16.53
C HIS A 421 14.87 7.36 16.20
N LEU A 422 15.19 6.54 15.20
CA LEU A 422 16.53 6.44 14.62
C LEU A 422 16.56 7.28 13.36
N LYS A 423 17.52 8.21 13.23
CA LYS A 423 17.77 8.93 11.97
C LYS A 423 18.38 7.98 10.94
N PRO A 424 18.25 8.24 9.62
CA PRO A 424 18.75 7.36 8.56
C PRO A 424 20.19 6.82 8.74
N PRO A 425 21.21 7.62 9.15
CA PRO A 425 22.57 7.10 9.40
C PRO A 425 22.66 6.06 10.51
N GLN A 426 21.74 6.10 11.48
CA GLN A 426 21.72 5.20 12.63
C GLN A 426 21.00 3.89 12.30
N ARG A 427 20.21 3.87 11.22
CA ARG A 427 19.47 2.68 10.79
C ARG A 427 20.41 1.75 10.04
N THR A 428 21.04 2.22 8.98
CA THR A 428 21.92 1.39 8.15
C THR A 428 23.09 2.17 7.57
N PRO A 429 24.31 1.59 7.53
CA PRO A 429 25.46 2.22 6.87
C PRO A 429 25.33 2.25 5.34
N THR A 430 24.31 1.61 4.76
CA THR A 430 24.11 1.58 3.30
C THR A 430 23.52 2.87 2.76
N LEU A 431 22.81 3.66 3.58
CA LEU A 431 22.20 4.90 3.14
C LEU A 431 23.25 5.98 2.95
N ARG A 432 23.20 6.67 1.82
CA ARG A 432 24.05 7.82 1.51
C ARG A 432 23.24 9.10 1.56
N SER A 433 23.77 10.13 2.23
CA SER A 433 23.23 11.48 2.20
C SER A 433 23.47 12.14 0.85
N MET A 434 22.52 12.95 0.39
CA MET A 434 22.62 13.72 -0.85
C MET A 434 22.44 15.22 -0.59
N PRO A 435 23.29 16.10 -1.16
CA PRO A 435 24.50 15.78 -1.92
C PRO A 435 25.64 15.22 -1.04
N ASP A 436 25.67 15.58 0.25
CA ASP A 436 26.67 15.14 1.22
C ASP A 436 26.11 15.19 2.67
N GLU A 437 26.94 14.80 3.65
CA GLU A 437 26.56 14.73 5.06
C GLU A 437 26.40 16.11 5.72
N THR A 438 26.97 17.17 5.12
CA THR A 438 26.95 18.53 5.69
C THR A 438 25.73 19.34 5.28
N ASP A 439 25.18 19.09 4.08
CA ASP A 439 23.98 19.74 3.54
C ASP A 439 22.93 18.70 3.09
N THR A 440 22.66 17.69 3.92
CA THR A 440 21.79 16.58 3.53
C THR A 440 20.36 17.02 3.26
N THR A 441 19.93 16.85 2.01
CA THR A 441 18.57 17.12 1.54
C THR A 441 17.70 15.85 1.55
N TYR A 442 18.25 14.71 1.16
CA TYR A 442 17.58 13.41 1.20
C TYR A 442 18.62 12.28 1.32
N TRP A 443 18.16 11.05 1.52
CA TRP A 443 18.97 9.85 1.60
C TRP A 443 18.70 8.95 0.41
N MET A 444 19.68 8.15 -0.01
CA MET A 444 19.48 7.17 -1.07
C MET A 444 20.21 5.86 -0.79
N TYR A 445 19.68 4.77 -1.33
CA TYR A 445 20.44 3.54 -1.49
C TYR A 445 21.38 3.68 -2.71
N PRO A 446 22.65 3.31 -2.59
CA PRO A 446 23.57 3.32 -3.72
C PRO A 446 23.19 2.25 -4.74
N TYR A 447 23.39 2.57 -6.03
CA TYR A 447 23.29 1.65 -7.16
C TYR A 447 24.41 0.59 -7.16
#